data_AF-A0AAW1PF50-F1
#
_entry.id   AF-A0AAW1PF50-F1
#
_cell.length_a   1.000
_cell.length_b   1.000
_cell.length_c   1.000
_cell.angle_alpha   90.00
_cell.angle_beta   90.00
_cell.angle_gamma   90.00
#
_symmetry.space_group_name_H-M   'P 1'
#
loop_
_entity.id
_entity.type
_entity.pdbx_description
1 polymer ?
#
loop_
_entity_poly.entity_id
_entity_poly.type
_entity_poly.pdbx_seq_one_letter_code
_entity_poly.pdbx_strand_id
1 'polypeptide(L)'
;MQRLAPLDKGLANLASAAKLPSLQTRAFRSWPSPQMRFRPSMDGDTVIKGLIGTNVVGWLLWQSNPSFMRQHAMVSVESVSHLRLHTLVTSAFSHFDGWHLAGNMFALYFFGGNVGQMLGGKRLLQLYLAGAIVSSLAHIGSQLWYNREIPKYFRAMPGALGASGAVNACVILSVLVQPTATVLLYGIIPLPAWLFGGLWLLYDLRGAVSQAPGVAYAGHLGGAAVGGLYYLRLRRFLR
;
A
#
# COMPACT_ATOMS: atom_id res chain seq x y z
N MET A 1 -8.98 67.20 -8.57
CA MET A 1 -7.94 66.17 -8.84
C MET A 1 -7.78 65.31 -7.59
N GLN A 2 -8.49 64.17 -7.52
CA GLN A 2 -8.40 63.22 -6.41
C GLN A 2 -7.16 62.32 -6.59
N ARG A 3 -6.32 62.22 -5.57
CA ARG A 3 -5.16 61.32 -5.52
C ARG A 3 -5.64 59.88 -5.32
N LEU A 4 -5.27 58.98 -6.23
CA LEU A 4 -5.44 57.54 -6.08
C LEU A 4 -4.43 57.00 -5.04
N ALA A 5 -4.92 56.17 -4.12
CA ALA A 5 -4.10 55.47 -3.12
C ALA A 5 -3.34 54.28 -3.74
N PRO A 6 -2.19 53.84 -3.17
CA PRO A 6 -1.39 52.76 -3.76
C PRO A 6 -2.05 51.40 -3.59
N LEU A 7 -2.15 50.67 -4.70
CA LEU A 7 -2.74 49.33 -4.86
C LEU A 7 -1.78 48.18 -4.48
N ASP A 8 -0.82 48.41 -3.57
CA ASP A 8 0.28 47.46 -3.30
C ASP A 8 0.06 46.55 -2.09
N LYS A 9 -0.80 46.93 -1.12
CA LYS A 9 -0.99 46.17 0.12
C LYS A 9 -1.85 44.91 -0.02
N GLY A 10 -2.57 44.74 -1.12
CA GLY A 10 -3.42 43.57 -1.37
C GLY A 10 -2.67 42.32 -1.84
N LEU A 11 -1.59 42.50 -2.61
CA LEU A 11 -0.85 41.38 -3.22
C LEU A 11 0.12 40.70 -2.25
N ALA A 12 0.65 41.44 -1.26
CA ALA A 12 1.52 40.86 -0.23
C ALA A 12 0.77 39.87 0.69
N ASN A 13 -0.53 40.08 0.92
CA ASN A 13 -1.36 39.19 1.74
C ASN A 13 -1.80 37.91 1.00
N LEU A 14 -1.81 37.91 -0.34
CA LEU A 14 -2.16 36.72 -1.12
C LEU A 14 -0.99 35.72 -1.19
N ALA A 15 0.25 36.20 -1.14
CA ALA A 15 1.44 35.34 -1.12
C ALA A 15 1.63 34.61 0.23
N SER A 16 1.14 35.17 1.34
CA SER A 16 1.22 34.49 2.66
C SER A 16 0.12 33.44 2.86
N ALA A 17 -0.96 33.48 2.08
CA ALA A 17 -2.07 32.53 2.14
C ALA A 17 -1.84 31.27 1.30
N ALA A 18 -0.80 31.23 0.47
CA ALA A 18 -0.46 30.10 -0.41
C ALA A 18 0.46 29.05 0.23
N LYS A 19 0.68 29.10 1.55
CA LYS A 19 1.23 27.93 2.26
C LYS A 19 0.10 26.93 2.48
N LEU A 20 -0.19 26.15 1.44
CA LEU A 20 -0.95 24.92 1.60
C LEU A 20 -0.30 24.15 2.77
N PRO A 21 -1.05 23.85 3.84
CA PRO A 21 -0.57 22.94 4.87
C PRO A 21 -0.09 21.68 4.15
N SER A 22 1.10 21.17 4.49
CA SER A 22 1.51 19.88 3.94
C SER A 22 0.34 18.91 4.13
N LEU A 23 -0.10 18.23 3.07
CA LEU A 23 -1.34 17.42 3.08
C LEU A 23 -1.35 16.36 4.21
N GLN A 24 -0.20 16.12 4.85
CA GLN A 24 0.00 15.24 5.99
C GLN A 24 -0.31 15.87 7.37
N THR A 25 -0.34 17.21 7.53
CA THR A 25 -0.04 17.82 8.84
C THR A 25 -1.17 17.93 9.87
N ARG A 26 -2.45 17.78 9.53
CA ARG A 26 -3.54 18.02 10.51
C ARG A 26 -4.32 16.78 10.96
N ALA A 27 -4.36 15.69 10.20
CA ALA A 27 -5.25 14.56 10.51
C ALA A 27 -4.65 13.47 11.40
N PHE A 28 -3.32 13.39 11.55
CA PHE A 28 -2.63 12.24 12.15
C PHE A 28 -1.81 12.54 13.42
N ARG A 29 -1.94 13.76 13.99
CA ARG A 29 -1.07 14.25 15.08
C ARG A 29 -1.47 13.82 16.50
N SER A 30 -2.65 13.23 16.70
CA SER A 30 -3.23 13.03 18.05
C SER A 30 -3.16 11.61 18.59
N TRP A 31 -2.28 10.75 18.04
CA TRP A 31 -2.06 9.44 18.66
C TRP A 31 -1.33 9.61 20.00
N PRO A 32 -1.89 9.15 21.14
CA PRO A 32 -1.14 9.07 22.37
C PRO A 32 -0.08 8.02 22.11
N SER A 33 1.17 8.44 21.92
CA SER A 33 2.30 7.52 21.87
C SER A 33 2.16 6.64 23.12
N PRO A 34 1.88 5.33 22.99
CA PRO A 34 2.13 4.45 24.10
C PRO A 34 3.59 4.71 24.41
N GLN A 35 3.96 4.89 25.67
CA GLN A 35 5.36 5.00 26.09
C GLN A 35 6.11 3.67 25.86
N MET A 36 5.76 2.93 24.83
CA MET A 36 6.61 2.06 24.05
C MET A 36 7.84 2.86 23.61
N ARG A 37 8.82 2.97 24.52
CA ARG A 37 10.18 3.43 24.27
C ARG A 37 10.88 2.46 23.32
N PHE A 38 10.41 2.35 22.10
CA PHE A 38 11.18 1.76 21.02
C PHE A 38 12.00 2.89 20.41
N ARG A 39 13.29 2.91 20.71
CA ARG A 39 14.23 3.66 19.89
C ARG A 39 14.12 3.12 18.46
N PRO A 40 13.65 3.90 17.48
CA PRO A 40 13.56 3.41 16.11
C PRO A 40 14.97 3.08 15.63
N SER A 41 15.23 1.82 15.28
CA SER A 41 16.52 1.45 14.69
C SER A 41 16.69 1.98 13.27
N MET A 42 15.58 2.36 12.63
CA MET A 42 15.53 2.98 11.31
C MET A 42 14.41 4.02 11.27
N ASP A 43 14.68 5.13 10.62
CA ASP A 43 13.71 6.18 10.33
C ASP A 43 12.64 5.69 9.33
N GLY A 44 11.38 6.10 9.56
CA GLY A 44 10.23 5.67 8.75
C GLY A 44 10.31 6.20 7.32
N ASP A 45 10.68 7.46 7.15
CA ASP A 45 10.78 8.11 5.84
C ASP A 45 11.88 7.46 4.98
N THR A 46 13.00 7.12 5.61
CA THR A 46 14.10 6.40 4.95
C THR A 46 13.62 5.07 4.39
N VAL A 47 12.85 4.30 5.15
CA VAL A 47 12.29 3.02 4.69
C VAL A 47 11.25 3.22 3.59
N ILE A 48 10.36 4.22 3.70
CA ILE A 48 9.39 4.53 2.63
C ILE A 48 10.10 4.86 1.33
N LYS A 49 11.10 5.75 1.36
CA LYS A 49 11.89 6.12 0.17
C LYS A 49 12.61 4.90 -0.42
N GLY A 50 13.18 4.04 0.42
CA GLY A 50 13.81 2.80 -0.01
C GLY A 50 12.84 1.81 -0.67
N LEU A 51 11.64 1.64 -0.12
CA LEU A 51 10.60 0.79 -0.69
C LEU A 51 10.10 1.35 -2.03
N ILE A 52 9.85 2.65 -2.11
CA ILE A 52 9.46 3.33 -3.35
C ILE A 52 10.55 3.18 -4.41
N GLY A 53 11.80 3.49 -4.06
CA GLY A 53 12.95 3.37 -4.96
C GLY A 53 13.12 1.95 -5.50
N THR A 54 12.99 0.93 -4.65
CA THR A 54 13.08 -0.47 -5.06
C THR A 54 11.96 -0.85 -6.05
N ASN A 55 10.73 -0.37 -5.82
CA ASN A 55 9.61 -0.60 -6.75
C ASN A 55 9.81 0.11 -8.10
N VAL A 56 10.35 1.33 -8.09
CA VAL A 56 10.70 2.05 -9.33
C VAL A 56 11.78 1.29 -10.11
N VAL A 57 12.81 0.78 -9.42
CA VAL A 57 13.83 -0.07 -10.06
C VAL A 57 13.21 -1.33 -10.64
N GLY A 58 12.32 -2.01 -9.91
CA GLY A 58 11.59 -3.17 -10.40
C GLY A 58 10.79 -2.86 -11.67
N TRP A 59 10.07 -1.73 -11.69
CA TRP A 59 9.36 -1.26 -12.88
C TRP A 59 10.29 -0.97 -14.07
N LEU A 60 11.46 -0.36 -13.85
CA LEU A 60 12.45 -0.15 -14.91
C LEU A 60 12.98 -1.48 -15.46
N LEU A 61 13.20 -2.48 -14.59
CA LEU A 61 13.60 -3.82 -15.03
C LEU A 61 12.52 -4.47 -15.91
N TRP A 62 11.23 -4.26 -15.59
CA TRP A 62 10.12 -4.66 -16.46
C TRP A 62 10.17 -4.03 -17.85
N GLN A 63 10.58 -2.76 -17.96
CA GLN A 63 10.71 -2.10 -19.26
C GLN A 63 11.91 -2.63 -20.06
N SER A 64 12.97 -3.05 -19.38
CA SER A 64 14.20 -3.53 -20.01
C SER A 64 14.13 -5.00 -20.46
N ASN A 65 13.59 -5.90 -19.63
CA ASN A 65 13.54 -7.34 -19.91
C ASN A 65 12.25 -7.98 -19.36
N PRO A 66 11.11 -7.76 -20.03
CA PRO A 66 9.82 -8.28 -19.59
C PRO A 66 9.79 -9.81 -19.49
N SER A 67 10.52 -10.51 -20.35
CA SER A 67 10.57 -11.98 -20.37
C SER A 67 11.25 -12.54 -19.12
N PHE A 68 12.37 -11.95 -18.71
CA PHE A 68 13.01 -12.29 -17.45
C PHE A 68 12.08 -11.99 -16.26
N MET A 69 11.46 -10.80 -16.24
CA MET A 69 10.61 -10.40 -15.13
C MET A 69 9.35 -11.27 -14.99
N ARG A 70 8.73 -11.71 -16.09
CA ARG A 70 7.62 -12.68 -16.05
C ARG A 70 8.01 -14.00 -15.36
N GLN A 71 9.27 -14.42 -15.51
CA GLN A 71 9.75 -15.67 -14.91
C GLN A 71 10.22 -15.50 -13.45
N HIS A 72 10.75 -14.35 -13.07
CA HIS A 72 11.41 -14.16 -11.77
C HIS A 72 10.70 -13.20 -10.81
N ALA A 73 9.67 -12.51 -11.29
CA ALA A 73 9.05 -11.39 -10.59
C ALA A 73 7.51 -11.43 -10.63
N MET A 74 6.94 -12.57 -11.04
CA MET A 74 5.51 -12.86 -10.90
C MET A 74 5.33 -14.08 -10.00
N VAL A 75 4.43 -13.97 -9.03
CA VAL A 75 4.08 -15.10 -8.16
C VAL A 75 2.93 -15.88 -8.77
N SER A 76 3.10 -17.20 -8.81
CA SER A 76 2.08 -18.15 -9.24
C SER A 76 2.33 -19.53 -8.66
N VAL A 77 1.34 -20.41 -8.73
CA VAL A 77 1.50 -21.85 -8.43
C VAL A 77 2.70 -22.44 -9.17
N GLU A 78 2.86 -22.12 -10.46
CA GLU A 78 3.96 -22.61 -11.28
C GLU A 78 5.33 -22.08 -10.82
N SER A 79 5.39 -20.80 -10.40
CA SER A 79 6.64 -20.24 -9.88
C SER A 79 7.14 -21.01 -8.66
N VAL A 80 6.23 -21.30 -7.73
CA VAL A 80 6.54 -22.00 -6.49
C VAL A 80 6.80 -23.49 -6.74
N SER A 81 6.10 -24.14 -7.67
CA SER A 81 6.37 -25.53 -8.03
C SER A 81 7.74 -25.74 -8.66
N HIS A 82 8.30 -24.71 -9.30
CA HIS A 82 9.69 -24.71 -9.79
C HIS A 82 10.69 -24.17 -8.76
N LEU A 83 10.33 -24.18 -7.47
CA LEU A 83 11.16 -23.72 -6.35
C LEU A 83 11.64 -22.26 -6.45
N ARG A 84 10.96 -21.42 -7.24
CA ARG A 84 11.24 -19.98 -7.32
C ARG A 84 10.60 -19.24 -6.15
N LEU A 85 10.94 -19.61 -4.91
CA LEU A 85 10.35 -19.04 -3.69
C LEU A 85 10.61 -17.54 -3.53
N HIS A 86 11.63 -17.00 -4.22
CA HIS A 86 11.89 -15.57 -4.28
C HIS A 86 10.69 -14.77 -4.85
N THR A 87 9.85 -15.37 -5.70
CA THR A 87 8.66 -14.71 -6.28
C THR A 87 7.64 -14.30 -5.22
N LEU A 88 7.64 -14.95 -4.05
CA LEU A 88 6.79 -14.57 -2.92
C LEU A 88 7.07 -13.13 -2.43
N VAL A 89 8.29 -12.63 -2.67
CA VAL A 89 8.72 -11.29 -2.28
C VAL A 89 8.96 -10.41 -3.51
N THR A 90 9.65 -10.89 -4.54
CA THR A 90 10.00 -10.07 -5.72
C THR A 90 8.76 -9.62 -6.52
N SER A 91 7.65 -10.37 -6.45
CA SER A 91 6.38 -9.95 -7.04
C SER A 91 5.82 -8.67 -6.42
N ALA A 92 6.06 -8.43 -5.13
CA ALA A 92 5.63 -7.20 -4.46
C ALA A 92 6.44 -5.96 -4.87
N PHE A 93 7.58 -6.15 -5.54
CA PHE A 93 8.44 -5.08 -6.06
C PHE A 93 8.36 -4.98 -7.60
N SER A 94 7.28 -5.50 -8.19
CA SER A 94 7.16 -5.66 -9.64
C SER A 94 5.91 -4.97 -10.18
N HIS A 95 6.10 -4.12 -11.19
CA HIS A 95 5.02 -3.42 -11.88
C HIS A 95 5.28 -3.43 -13.38
N PHE A 96 4.30 -3.86 -14.17
CA PHE A 96 4.39 -3.83 -15.62
C PHE A 96 4.13 -2.41 -16.17
N ASP A 97 3.05 -1.78 -15.70
CA ASP A 97 2.63 -0.45 -16.13
C ASP A 97 2.89 0.62 -15.07
N GLY A 98 3.11 1.85 -15.53
CA GLY A 98 3.43 3.00 -14.67
C GLY A 98 2.26 3.48 -13.80
N TRP A 99 1.01 3.26 -14.22
CA TRP A 99 -0.16 3.68 -13.45
C TRP A 99 -0.39 2.80 -12.23
N HIS A 100 -0.22 1.49 -12.38
CA HIS A 100 -0.24 0.55 -11.28
C HIS A 100 0.89 0.81 -10.28
N LEU A 101 2.09 1.16 -10.76
CA LEU A 101 3.17 1.63 -9.89
C LEU A 101 2.76 2.90 -9.14
N ALA A 102 2.32 3.93 -9.86
CA ALA A 102 1.98 5.23 -9.29
C ALA A 102 0.89 5.12 -8.21
N GLY A 103 -0.18 4.36 -8.46
CA GLY A 103 -1.24 4.13 -7.48
C GLY A 103 -0.74 3.44 -6.21
N ASN A 104 0.11 2.43 -6.35
CA ASN A 104 0.70 1.73 -5.21
C ASN A 104 1.66 2.63 -4.42
N MET A 105 2.50 3.41 -5.11
CA MET A 105 3.47 4.28 -4.44
C MET A 105 2.78 5.47 -3.76
N PHE A 106 1.70 5.98 -4.34
CA PHE A 106 0.83 6.97 -3.70
C PHE A 106 0.27 6.39 -2.39
N ALA A 107 -0.40 5.23 -2.44
CA ALA A 107 -0.95 4.61 -1.24
C ALA A 107 0.14 4.24 -0.20
N LEU A 108 1.29 3.72 -0.64
CA LEU A 108 2.43 3.43 0.24
C LEU A 108 2.95 4.68 0.93
N TYR A 109 3.09 5.80 0.21
CA TYR A 109 3.56 7.06 0.77
C TYR A 109 2.64 7.57 1.89
N PHE A 110 1.33 7.57 1.65
CA PHE A 110 0.37 8.05 2.67
C PHE A 110 0.20 7.07 3.83
N PHE A 111 -0.22 5.84 3.55
CA PHE A 111 -0.55 4.88 4.61
C PHE A 111 0.70 4.25 5.24
N GLY A 112 1.71 3.93 4.43
CA GLY A 112 3.00 3.49 4.93
C GLY A 112 3.73 4.57 5.71
N GLY A 113 3.65 5.84 5.27
CA GLY A 113 4.17 6.99 6.02
C GLY A 113 3.55 7.11 7.41
N ASN A 114 2.22 6.97 7.52
CA ASN A 114 1.53 6.94 8.81
C ASN A 114 2.03 5.80 9.72
N VAL A 115 2.18 4.60 9.17
CA VAL A 115 2.72 3.44 9.90
C VAL A 115 4.17 3.67 10.32
N GLY A 116 4.99 4.26 9.45
CA GLY A 116 6.39 4.59 9.71
C GLY A 116 6.55 5.61 10.84
N GLN A 117 5.72 6.66 10.86
CA GLN A 117 5.70 7.65 11.95
C GLN A 117 5.24 7.04 13.27
N MET A 118 4.26 6.14 13.24
CA MET A 118 3.72 5.49 14.44
C MET A 118 4.65 4.43 15.03
N LEU A 119 5.27 3.59 14.18
CA LEU A 119 5.96 2.37 14.61
C LEU A 119 7.48 2.37 14.37
N GLY A 120 7.99 3.29 13.57
CA GLY A 120 9.37 3.33 13.08
C GLY A 120 9.60 2.46 11.84
N GLY A 121 10.70 2.73 11.12
CA GLY A 121 11.01 2.12 9.83
C GLY A 121 11.17 0.60 9.87
N LYS A 122 11.77 0.03 10.93
CA LYS A 122 11.95 -1.43 11.06
C LYS A 122 10.62 -2.19 11.02
N ARG A 123 9.61 -1.70 11.74
CA ARG A 123 8.29 -2.36 11.79
C ARG A 123 7.49 -2.15 10.54
N LEU A 124 7.61 -0.96 9.93
CA LEU A 124 7.05 -0.70 8.61
C LEU A 124 7.61 -1.71 7.58
N LEU A 125 8.92 -1.91 7.54
CA LEU A 125 9.54 -2.89 6.64
C LEU A 125 9.05 -4.32 6.91
N GLN A 126 8.99 -4.73 8.18
CA GLN A 126 8.47 -6.04 8.57
C GLN A 126 7.00 -6.21 8.14
N LEU A 127 6.16 -5.20 8.34
CA LEU A 127 4.76 -5.23 7.95
C LEU A 127 4.61 -5.34 6.43
N TYR A 128 5.39 -4.56 5.68
CA TYR A 128 5.40 -4.60 4.22
C TYR A 128 5.80 -5.98 3.69
N LEU A 129 6.91 -6.54 4.18
CA LEU A 129 7.39 -7.86 3.75
C LEU A 129 6.46 -9.01 4.19
N ALA A 130 5.88 -8.94 5.40
CA ALA A 130 4.88 -9.91 5.83
C ALA A 130 3.62 -9.81 4.96
N GLY A 131 3.17 -8.60 4.63
CA GLY A 131 2.07 -8.35 3.71
C GLY A 131 2.35 -8.92 2.32
N ALA A 132 3.56 -8.73 1.78
CA ALA A 132 3.99 -9.30 0.50
C ALA A 132 3.89 -10.84 0.49
N ILE A 133 4.46 -11.49 1.51
CA ILE A 133 4.49 -12.96 1.59
C ILE A 133 3.07 -13.52 1.76
N VAL A 134 2.28 -13.01 2.70
CA VAL A 134 0.92 -13.53 2.93
C VAL A 134 0.01 -13.22 1.76
N SER A 135 0.16 -12.07 1.10
CA SER A 135 -0.54 -11.75 -0.14
C SER A 135 -0.22 -12.77 -1.25
N SER A 136 1.05 -13.06 -1.46
CA SER A 136 1.51 -14.08 -2.40
C SER A 136 0.90 -15.45 -2.11
N LEU A 137 0.92 -15.87 -0.84
CA LEU A 137 0.34 -17.14 -0.40
C LEU A 137 -1.19 -17.18 -0.59
N ALA A 138 -1.89 -16.08 -0.29
CA ALA A 138 -3.34 -16.00 -0.49
C ALA A 138 -3.71 -16.07 -1.98
N HIS A 139 -2.94 -15.41 -2.85
CA HIS A 139 -3.11 -15.52 -4.30
C HIS A 139 -2.84 -16.94 -4.81
N ILE A 140 -1.78 -17.60 -4.34
CA ILE A 140 -1.50 -19.01 -4.65
C ILE A 140 -2.66 -19.90 -4.17
N GLY A 141 -3.17 -19.66 -2.97
CA GLY A 141 -4.33 -20.38 -2.42
C GLY A 141 -5.56 -20.24 -3.30
N SER A 142 -5.87 -19.02 -3.78
CA SER A 142 -6.98 -18.79 -4.70
C SER A 142 -6.75 -19.46 -6.06
N GLN A 143 -5.53 -19.42 -6.59
CA GLN A 143 -5.18 -20.12 -7.83
C GLN A 143 -5.37 -21.64 -7.65
N LEU A 144 -4.88 -22.22 -6.56
CA LEU A 144 -5.04 -23.64 -6.28
C LEU A 144 -6.50 -24.03 -6.15
N TRP A 145 -7.31 -23.24 -5.45
CA TRP A 145 -8.75 -23.45 -5.29
C TRP A 145 -9.45 -23.48 -6.65
N TYR A 146 -9.22 -22.46 -7.47
CA TYR A 146 -9.86 -22.32 -8.78
C TYR A 146 -9.39 -23.39 -9.78
N ASN A 147 -8.11 -23.74 -9.73
CA ASN A 147 -7.50 -24.72 -10.62
C ASN A 147 -7.94 -26.17 -10.33
N ARG A 148 -8.69 -26.45 -9.24
CA ARG A 148 -9.17 -27.81 -8.92
C ARG A 148 -10.13 -28.34 -9.98
N GLU A 149 -10.97 -27.47 -10.53
CA GLU A 149 -12.06 -27.86 -11.42
C GLU A 149 -11.73 -27.63 -12.90
N ILE A 150 -10.56 -27.03 -13.18
CA ILE A 150 -10.17 -26.61 -14.54
C ILE A 150 -8.94 -27.40 -15.00
N PRO A 151 -9.04 -28.15 -16.13
CA PRO A 151 -7.90 -28.85 -16.71
C PRO A 151 -6.74 -27.88 -16.98
N LYS A 152 -5.50 -28.34 -16.80
CA LYS A 152 -4.29 -27.50 -16.84
C LYS A 152 -4.20 -26.60 -18.09
N TYR A 153 -4.66 -27.09 -19.24
CA TYR A 153 -4.66 -26.37 -20.51
C TYR A 153 -5.62 -25.17 -20.57
N PHE A 154 -6.66 -25.15 -19.74
CA PHE A 154 -7.68 -24.09 -19.70
C PHE A 154 -7.49 -23.10 -18.54
N ARG A 155 -6.43 -23.28 -17.73
CA ARG A 155 -6.16 -22.40 -16.59
C ARG A 155 -5.70 -21.04 -17.11
N ALA A 156 -6.53 -20.02 -16.93
CA ALA A 156 -6.30 -18.67 -17.45
C ALA A 156 -5.81 -17.67 -16.40
N MET A 157 -5.70 -18.06 -15.12
CA MET A 157 -5.31 -17.10 -14.06
C MET A 157 -3.80 -16.82 -14.16
N PRO A 158 -3.37 -15.61 -14.60
CA PRO A 158 -1.96 -15.29 -14.72
C PRO A 158 -1.33 -15.19 -13.33
N GLY A 159 0.01 -15.22 -13.27
CA GLY A 159 0.71 -14.87 -12.04
C GLY A 159 0.41 -13.43 -11.61
N ALA A 160 0.53 -13.16 -10.31
CA ALA A 160 0.36 -11.83 -9.75
C ALA A 160 1.69 -11.08 -9.65
N LEU A 161 1.61 -9.76 -9.77
CA LEU A 161 2.68 -8.80 -9.51
C LEU A 161 2.05 -7.53 -8.92
N GLY A 162 2.83 -6.78 -8.15
CA GLY A 162 2.43 -5.50 -7.60
C GLY A 162 2.57 -5.42 -6.09
N ALA A 163 2.94 -4.23 -5.62
CA ALA A 163 3.05 -3.93 -4.19
C ALA A 163 1.72 -3.93 -3.42
N SER A 164 0.57 -4.00 -4.10
CA SER A 164 -0.76 -3.75 -3.53
C SER A 164 -1.09 -4.60 -2.32
N GLY A 165 -0.67 -5.88 -2.27
CA GLY A 165 -0.82 -6.72 -1.09
C GLY A 165 -0.04 -6.21 0.12
N ALA A 166 1.24 -5.85 -0.08
CA ALA A 166 2.08 -5.28 0.97
C ALA A 166 1.57 -3.90 1.44
N VAL A 167 1.08 -3.09 0.49
CA VAL A 167 0.46 -1.80 0.76
C VAL A 167 -0.85 -1.95 1.53
N ASN A 168 -1.68 -2.93 1.20
CA ASN A 168 -2.93 -3.22 1.93
C ASN A 168 -2.68 -3.54 3.41
N ALA A 169 -1.56 -4.19 3.75
CA ALA A 169 -1.19 -4.37 5.16
C ALA A 169 -0.99 -3.03 5.88
N CYS A 170 -0.40 -2.04 5.21
CA CYS A 170 -0.20 -0.69 5.73
C CYS A 170 -1.53 0.10 5.79
N VAL A 171 -2.34 0.02 4.73
CA VAL A 171 -3.68 0.65 4.65
C VAL A 171 -4.55 0.21 5.81
N ILE A 172 -4.72 -1.11 5.99
CA ILE A 172 -5.61 -1.65 7.02
C ILE A 172 -5.10 -1.33 8.42
N LEU A 173 -3.79 -1.45 8.66
CA LEU A 173 -3.26 -1.06 9.96
C LEU A 173 -3.49 0.43 10.24
N SER A 174 -3.20 1.31 9.27
CA SER A 174 -3.40 2.75 9.43
C SER A 174 -4.87 3.12 9.67
N VAL A 175 -5.79 2.50 8.94
CA VAL A 175 -7.24 2.75 9.08
C VAL A 175 -7.76 2.26 10.44
N LEU A 176 -7.35 1.07 10.88
CA LEU A 176 -7.83 0.51 12.15
C LEU A 176 -7.29 1.27 13.37
N VAL A 177 -6.08 1.79 13.29
CA VAL A 177 -5.48 2.61 14.35
C VAL A 177 -6.15 3.98 14.42
N GLN A 178 -6.44 4.61 13.28
CA GLN A 178 -7.01 5.96 13.22
C GLN A 178 -8.30 5.98 12.39
N PRO A 179 -9.39 5.35 12.87
CA PRO A 179 -10.60 5.12 12.07
C PRO A 179 -11.33 6.40 11.68
N THR A 180 -11.23 7.46 12.49
CA THR A 180 -11.88 8.76 12.23
C THR A 180 -11.00 9.74 11.46
N ALA A 181 -9.75 9.41 11.16
CA ALA A 181 -8.88 10.28 10.37
C ALA A 181 -9.43 10.47 8.96
N THR A 182 -9.24 11.67 8.39
CA THR A 182 -9.67 11.95 7.03
C THR A 182 -8.68 11.34 6.03
N VAL A 183 -9.19 10.50 5.14
CA VAL A 183 -8.50 10.02 3.94
C VAL A 183 -9.08 10.76 2.74
N LEU A 184 -8.23 11.17 1.80
CA LEU A 184 -8.65 11.78 0.55
C LEU A 184 -8.67 10.70 -0.55
N LEU A 185 -9.85 10.18 -0.88
CA LEU A 185 -10.02 9.26 -2.01
C LEU A 185 -9.66 9.99 -3.31
N TYR A 186 -8.73 9.38 -4.07
CA TYR A 186 -8.09 9.98 -5.25
C TYR A 186 -7.45 11.36 -5.00
N GLY A 187 -7.15 11.70 -3.74
CA GLY A 187 -6.63 13.02 -3.36
C GLY A 187 -7.66 14.16 -3.34
N ILE A 188 -8.94 13.87 -3.58
CA ILE A 188 -9.98 14.91 -3.75
C ILE A 188 -11.12 14.74 -2.74
N ILE A 189 -11.66 13.53 -2.60
CA ILE A 189 -12.90 13.31 -1.83
C ILE A 189 -12.55 12.93 -0.39
N PRO A 190 -12.85 13.78 0.62
CA PRO A 190 -12.60 13.45 2.01
C PRO A 190 -13.62 12.43 2.53
N LEU A 191 -13.13 11.38 3.19
CA LEU A 191 -13.95 10.42 3.91
C LEU A 191 -13.22 9.93 5.16
N PRO A 192 -13.95 9.48 6.20
CA PRO A 192 -13.31 8.89 7.36
C PRO A 192 -12.61 7.58 6.99
N ALA A 193 -11.45 7.32 7.59
CA ALA A 193 -10.59 6.20 7.27
C ALA A 193 -11.31 4.85 7.38
N TRP A 194 -12.17 4.67 8.38
CA TRP A 194 -12.95 3.43 8.56
C TRP A 194 -13.86 3.15 7.35
N LEU A 195 -14.47 4.19 6.76
CA LEU A 195 -15.32 4.05 5.59
C LEU A 195 -14.47 3.74 4.37
N PHE A 196 -13.32 4.40 4.21
CA PHE A 196 -12.36 4.09 3.15
C PHE A 196 -11.92 2.63 3.20
N GLY A 197 -11.41 2.17 4.34
CA GLY A 197 -10.94 0.79 4.50
C GLY A 197 -12.06 -0.24 4.35
N GLY A 198 -13.26 0.06 4.84
CA GLY A 198 -14.43 -0.82 4.67
C GLY A 198 -14.85 -0.98 3.21
N LEU A 199 -14.97 0.12 2.47
CA LEU A 199 -15.29 0.10 1.04
C LEU A 199 -14.20 -0.60 0.22
N TRP A 200 -12.93 -0.35 0.56
CA TRP A 200 -11.78 -0.99 -0.09
C TRP A 200 -11.78 -2.51 0.09
N LEU A 201 -11.97 -2.99 1.34
CA LEU A 201 -12.08 -4.41 1.63
C LEU A 201 -13.29 -5.07 0.96
N LEU A 202 -14.42 -4.36 0.91
CA LEU A 202 -15.62 -4.87 0.25
C LEU A 202 -15.41 -5.02 -1.27
N TYR A 203 -14.72 -4.06 -1.89
CA TYR A 203 -14.33 -4.14 -3.29
C TYR A 203 -13.43 -5.36 -3.55
N ASP A 204 -12.39 -5.54 -2.72
CA ASP A 204 -11.50 -6.70 -2.83
C ASP A 204 -12.23 -8.03 -2.58
N LEU A 205 -13.14 -8.08 -1.62
CA LEU A 205 -13.94 -9.27 -1.33
C LEU A 205 -14.85 -9.63 -2.50
N ARG A 206 -15.56 -8.64 -3.07
CA ARG A 206 -16.42 -8.85 -4.23
C ARG A 206 -15.60 -9.38 -5.41
N GLY A 207 -14.45 -8.76 -5.71
CA GLY A 207 -13.58 -9.19 -6.80
C GLY A 207 -13.00 -10.60 -6.60
N ALA A 208 -12.64 -10.95 -5.35
CA ALA A 208 -12.18 -12.29 -5.00
C ALA A 208 -13.29 -13.32 -5.14
N VAL A 209 -14.53 -13.02 -4.76
CA VAL A 209 -15.67 -13.94 -4.92
C VAL A 209 -16.04 -14.09 -6.40
N SER A 210 -16.11 -12.99 -7.14
CA SER A 210 -16.51 -13.00 -8.55
C SER A 210 -15.41 -13.46 -9.52
N GLN A 211 -14.19 -13.71 -9.03
CA GLN A 211 -13.02 -14.05 -9.86
C GLN A 211 -12.80 -13.03 -10.98
N ALA A 212 -12.96 -11.74 -10.68
CA ALA A 212 -12.82 -10.71 -11.69
C ALA A 212 -11.38 -10.69 -12.24
N PRO A 213 -11.18 -10.68 -13.57
CA PRO A 213 -9.86 -10.77 -14.17
C PRO A 213 -9.05 -9.48 -13.95
N GLY A 214 -7.73 -9.59 -14.06
CA GLY A 214 -6.81 -8.45 -14.07
C GLY A 214 -6.36 -7.95 -12.69
N VAL A 215 -6.93 -8.43 -11.59
CA VAL A 215 -6.56 -8.02 -10.23
C VAL A 215 -6.43 -9.23 -9.29
N ALA A 216 -5.36 -9.25 -8.48
CA ALA A 216 -5.09 -10.32 -7.52
C ALA A 216 -5.84 -10.10 -6.18
N TYR A 217 -7.17 -10.03 -6.24
CA TYR A 217 -8.04 -9.69 -5.10
C TYR A 217 -7.81 -10.54 -3.85
N ALA A 218 -7.66 -11.86 -3.98
CA ALA A 218 -7.34 -12.72 -2.84
C ALA A 218 -5.99 -12.35 -2.19
N GLY A 219 -5.00 -11.96 -3.00
CA GLY A 219 -3.74 -11.44 -2.51
C GLY A 219 -3.91 -10.13 -1.73
N HIS A 220 -4.76 -9.22 -2.20
CA HIS A 220 -5.09 -7.99 -1.48
C HIS A 220 -5.69 -8.27 -0.09
N LEU A 221 -6.62 -9.23 -0.01
CA LEU A 221 -7.21 -9.68 1.24
C LEU A 221 -6.19 -10.34 2.17
N GLY A 222 -5.25 -11.12 1.63
CA GLY A 222 -4.14 -11.69 2.39
C GLY A 222 -3.26 -10.62 3.04
N GLY A 223 -2.91 -9.58 2.29
CA GLY A 223 -2.19 -8.42 2.81
C GLY A 223 -2.99 -7.66 3.89
N ALA A 224 -4.27 -7.42 3.63
CA ALA A 224 -5.18 -6.80 4.60
C ALA A 224 -5.27 -7.58 5.92
N ALA A 225 -5.29 -8.91 5.86
CA ALA A 225 -5.29 -9.77 7.04
C ALA A 225 -4.04 -9.55 7.91
N VAL A 226 -2.85 -9.36 7.31
CA VAL A 226 -1.63 -9.02 8.06
C VAL A 226 -1.79 -7.72 8.82
N GLY A 227 -2.30 -6.66 8.18
CA GLY A 227 -2.57 -5.38 8.83
C GLY A 227 -3.55 -5.51 10.01
N GLY A 228 -4.64 -6.24 9.80
CA GLY A 228 -5.64 -6.52 10.84
C GLY A 228 -5.06 -7.31 12.02
N LEU A 229 -4.32 -8.39 11.76
CA LEU A 229 -3.66 -9.18 12.80
C LEU A 229 -2.63 -8.35 13.58
N TYR A 230 -1.88 -7.47 12.89
CA TYR A 230 -0.96 -6.56 13.54
C TYR A 230 -1.69 -5.58 14.47
N TYR A 231 -2.82 -5.02 14.03
CA TYR A 231 -3.68 -4.19 14.88
C TYR A 231 -4.18 -4.95 16.11
N LEU A 232 -4.64 -6.19 15.96
CA LEU A 232 -5.08 -7.04 17.07
C LEU A 232 -3.95 -7.34 18.08
N ARG A 233 -2.69 -7.33 17.64
CA ARG A 233 -1.52 -7.40 18.50
C ARG A 233 -1.29 -6.08 19.24
N LEU A 234 -1.35 -4.95 18.54
CA LEU A 234 -1.13 -3.62 19.12
C LEU A 234 -2.19 -3.26 20.16
N ARG A 235 -3.47 -3.54 19.90
CA ARG A 235 -4.59 -3.18 20.80
C ARG A 235 -4.46 -3.75 22.22
N ARG A 236 -3.65 -4.81 22.41
CA ARG A 236 -3.37 -5.40 23.73
C ARG A 236 -2.52 -4.49 24.62
N PHE A 237 -1.81 -3.53 24.03
CA PHE A 237 -0.93 -2.58 24.70
C PHE A 237 -1.51 -1.15 24.75
N LEU A 238 -2.71 -0.96 24.21
CA LEU A 238 -3.44 0.33 24.20
C LEU A 238 -4.55 0.39 25.26
N ARG A 239 -4.64 -0.65 26.09
CA ARG A 239 -5.49 -0.71 27.28
C ARG A 239 -4.63 -0.40 28.49
#